data_AF-B4RLU4-F1
#
_entry.id   AF-B4RLU4-F1
#
_cell.length_a   1.000
_cell.length_b   1.000
_cell.length_c   1.000
_cell.angle_alpha   90.00
_cell.angle_beta   90.00
_cell.angle_gamma   90.00
#
_symmetry.space_group_name_H-M   'P 1'
#
loop_
_entity.id
_entity.type
_entity.pdbx_description
1 polymer ?
#
loop_
_entity_poly.entity_id
_entity_poly.type
_entity_poly.pdbx_seq_one_letter_code
_entity_poly.pdbx_strand_id
1 'polypeptide(L)'
;MGGSIHVPFGVFSPLRGEYLDLLAHAPSTGFQTAFDIGTGSGVLAAILAKQGIPSVIGTDTNPRAVACARANIARLGFEKQVEIRETDLFPEGFADLIVCNPPWLPAKPTSAVESALYDPESAMLAAFLRDAPNI
;
A
#
# COMPACT_ATOMS: atom_id res chain seq x y z
N MET A 1 -7.83 3.27 -16.14
CA MET A 1 -8.25 1.93 -15.66
C MET A 1 -9.69 1.69 -16.07
N GLY A 2 -10.10 0.44 -16.34
CA GLY A 2 -11.51 0.06 -16.56
C GLY A 2 -12.20 -0.49 -15.31
N GLY A 3 -11.59 -0.37 -14.12
CA GLY A 3 -12.15 -0.83 -12.85
C GLY A 3 -12.13 0.28 -11.80
N SER A 4 -13.19 0.38 -11.00
CA SER A 4 -13.32 1.21 -9.80
C SER A 4 -12.57 0.62 -8.58
N ILE A 5 -11.99 1.50 -7.77
CA ILE A 5 -11.58 1.21 -6.39
C ILE A 5 -12.74 1.64 -5.49
N HIS A 6 -13.15 0.80 -4.55
CA HIS A 6 -14.18 1.14 -3.58
C HIS A 6 -13.52 1.34 -2.22
N VAL A 7 -13.76 2.50 -1.60
CA VAL A 7 -13.18 2.86 -0.31
C VAL A 7 -14.32 3.11 0.68
N PRO A 8 -14.49 2.28 1.72
CA PRO A 8 -15.49 2.51 2.75
C PRO A 8 -15.09 3.66 3.67
N PHE A 9 -16.06 4.19 4.41
CA PHE A 9 -15.80 5.18 5.46
C PHE A 9 -14.80 4.63 6.48
N GLY A 10 -13.73 5.39 6.76
CA GLY A 10 -12.66 4.92 7.66
C GLY A 10 -11.35 4.53 6.98
N VAL A 11 -11.30 4.50 5.64
CA VAL A 11 -10.09 4.20 4.85
C VAL A 11 -9.75 5.40 3.98
N PHE A 12 -8.46 5.70 3.81
CA PHE A 12 -8.03 6.80 2.96
C PHE A 12 -8.44 6.52 1.50
N SER A 13 -9.18 7.47 0.92
CA SER A 13 -9.49 7.46 -0.51
C SER A 13 -8.30 8.03 -1.25
N PRO A 14 -7.77 7.35 -2.29
CA PRO A 14 -6.66 7.84 -3.11
C PRO A 14 -7.14 9.00 -4.00
N LEU A 15 -7.40 10.16 -3.38
CA LEU A 15 -8.04 11.33 -3.99
C LEU A 15 -7.12 12.12 -4.91
N ARG A 16 -5.81 11.84 -4.89
CA ARG A 16 -4.80 12.49 -5.73
C ARG A 16 -4.24 11.48 -6.72
N GLY A 17 -4.39 11.73 -8.02
CA GLY A 17 -3.93 10.81 -9.08
C GLY A 17 -2.42 10.86 -9.34
N GLU A 18 -1.74 11.95 -8.99
CA GLU A 18 -0.37 12.23 -9.42
C GLU A 18 0.66 11.17 -8.98
N TYR A 19 0.56 10.64 -7.75
CA TYR A 19 1.47 9.59 -7.29
C TYR A 19 1.14 8.21 -7.89
N LEU A 20 -0.13 7.96 -8.23
CA LEU A 20 -0.53 6.74 -8.92
C LEU A 20 0.03 6.71 -10.34
N ASP A 21 -0.02 7.85 -11.03
CA ASP A 21 0.58 8.01 -12.35
C ASP A 21 2.10 7.87 -12.29
N LEU A 22 2.77 8.42 -11.27
CA LEU A 22 4.20 8.20 -11.06
C LEU A 22 4.53 6.72 -10.96
N LEU A 23 3.84 5.97 -10.08
CA LEU A 23 4.11 4.54 -9.92
C LEU A 23 3.81 3.77 -11.21
N ALA A 24 2.71 4.08 -11.88
CA ALA A 24 2.31 3.41 -13.12
C ALA A 24 3.34 3.54 -14.26
N HIS A 25 4.15 4.60 -14.25
CA HIS A 25 5.20 4.85 -15.24
C HIS A 25 6.62 4.57 -14.73
N ALA A 26 6.78 4.23 -13.45
CA ALA A 26 8.07 3.85 -12.88
C ALA A 26 8.57 2.53 -13.51
N PRO A 27 9.88 2.39 -13.80
CA PRO A 27 10.43 1.14 -14.29
C PRO A 27 10.23 0.02 -13.26
N SER A 28 9.52 -1.03 -13.67
CA SER A 28 9.22 -2.22 -12.85
C SER A 28 9.64 -3.53 -13.54
N THR A 29 10.31 -3.43 -14.70
CA THR A 29 10.74 -4.60 -15.47
C THR A 29 11.80 -5.40 -14.73
N GLY A 30 11.55 -6.69 -14.54
CA GLY A 30 12.51 -7.63 -13.94
C GLY A 30 12.27 -7.94 -12.46
N PHE A 31 11.50 -7.13 -11.74
CA PHE A 31 11.13 -7.41 -10.36
C PHE A 31 10.19 -8.63 -10.25
N GLN A 32 10.53 -9.56 -9.37
CA GLN A 32 9.77 -10.77 -9.09
C GLN A 32 8.84 -10.61 -7.89
N THR A 33 9.24 -9.76 -6.94
CA THR A 33 8.61 -9.60 -5.63
C THR A 33 8.53 -8.13 -5.26
N ALA A 34 7.37 -7.69 -4.76
CA ALA A 34 7.20 -6.33 -4.25
C ALA A 34 6.42 -6.28 -2.93
N PHE A 35 6.78 -5.34 -2.06
CA PHE A 35 6.01 -5.01 -0.86
C PHE A 35 5.33 -3.64 -0.99
N ASP A 36 4.06 -3.55 -0.62
CA ASP A 36 3.28 -2.31 -0.52
C ASP A 36 2.95 -2.03 0.95
N ILE A 37 3.74 -1.16 1.58
CA ILE A 37 3.69 -0.89 3.01
C ILE A 37 2.67 0.21 3.30
N GLY A 38 1.71 -0.07 4.19
CA GLY A 38 0.57 0.83 4.43
C GLY A 38 -0.41 0.81 3.25
N THR A 39 -0.78 -0.39 2.79
CA THR A 39 -1.49 -0.61 1.52
C THR A 39 -2.84 0.09 1.43
N GLY A 40 -3.49 0.40 2.57
CA GLY A 40 -4.72 1.18 2.61
C GLY A 40 -5.86 0.56 1.78
N SER A 41 -6.10 1.13 0.59
CA SER A 41 -7.12 0.64 -0.35
C SER A 41 -6.65 -0.51 -1.26
N GLY A 42 -5.35 -0.85 -1.24
CA GLY A 42 -4.73 -1.82 -2.14
C GLY A 42 -4.39 -1.27 -3.53
N VAL A 43 -4.50 0.04 -3.74
CA VAL A 43 -4.34 0.65 -5.07
C VAL A 43 -2.93 0.52 -5.63
N LEU A 44 -1.89 0.69 -4.80
CA LEU A 44 -0.50 0.56 -5.25
C LEU A 44 -0.17 -0.91 -5.52
N ALA A 45 -0.55 -1.82 -4.61
CA ALA A 45 -0.44 -3.26 -4.85
C ALA A 45 -1.10 -3.70 -6.17
N ALA A 46 -2.28 -3.17 -6.51
CA ALA A 46 -2.95 -3.44 -7.77
C ALA A 46 -2.21 -2.85 -8.99
N ILE A 47 -1.59 -1.68 -8.86
CA ILE A 47 -0.75 -1.08 -9.92
C ILE A 47 0.48 -1.94 -10.18
N LEU A 48 1.18 -2.38 -9.12
CA LEU A 48 2.35 -3.25 -9.22
C LEU A 48 2.02 -4.60 -9.88
N ALA A 49 0.91 -5.21 -9.47
CA ALA A 49 0.40 -6.44 -10.06
C ALA A 49 0.12 -6.26 -11.57
N LYS A 50 -0.55 -5.16 -11.93
CA LYS A 50 -0.85 -4.81 -13.33
C LYS A 50 0.41 -4.54 -14.16
N GLN A 51 1.47 -4.01 -13.56
CA GLN A 51 2.77 -3.83 -14.21
C GLN A 51 3.51 -5.15 -14.46
N GLY A 52 2.99 -6.26 -13.92
CA GLY A 52 3.49 -7.61 -14.19
C GLY A 52 4.37 -8.19 -13.11
N ILE A 53 4.47 -7.56 -11.92
CA ILE A 53 5.25 -8.11 -10.80
C ILE A 53 4.54 -9.36 -10.27
N PRO A 54 5.12 -10.57 -10.39
CA PRO A 54 4.43 -11.83 -10.13
C PRO A 54 3.95 -12.06 -8.70
N SER A 55 4.59 -11.43 -7.71
CA SER A 55 4.25 -11.57 -6.29
C SER A 55 4.28 -10.22 -5.61
N VAL A 56 3.14 -9.80 -5.05
CA VAL A 56 3.00 -8.55 -4.31
C VAL A 56 2.41 -8.84 -2.94
N ILE A 57 3.03 -8.33 -1.87
CA ILE A 57 2.49 -8.39 -0.51
C ILE A 57 2.15 -6.98 -0.05
N GLY A 58 0.87 -6.70 0.19
CA GLY A 58 0.41 -5.48 0.82
C GLY A 58 0.22 -5.66 2.32
N THR A 59 0.71 -4.72 3.13
CA THR A 59 0.58 -4.76 4.59
C THR A 59 -0.14 -3.51 5.10
N ASP A 60 -0.97 -3.68 6.13
CA ASP A 60 -1.57 -2.57 6.86
C ASP A 60 -1.91 -3.03 8.29
N THR A 61 -1.87 -2.13 9.26
CA THR A 61 -2.23 -2.44 10.66
C THR A 61 -3.71 -2.20 10.94
N ASN A 62 -4.42 -1.47 10.07
CA ASN A 62 -5.84 -1.20 10.24
C ASN A 62 -6.68 -2.33 9.62
N PRO A 63 -7.44 -3.10 10.41
CA PRO A 63 -8.24 -4.21 9.89
C PRO A 63 -9.28 -3.78 8.84
N ARG A 64 -9.74 -2.52 8.89
CA ARG A 64 -10.65 -1.97 7.87
C ARG A 64 -9.95 -1.71 6.54
N ALA A 65 -8.71 -1.25 6.57
CA ALA A 65 -7.87 -1.08 5.38
C ALA A 65 -7.55 -2.45 4.78
N VAL A 66 -7.14 -3.43 5.60
CA VAL A 66 -6.92 -4.81 5.18
C VAL A 66 -8.14 -5.40 4.47
N ALA A 67 -9.34 -5.24 5.05
CA ALA A 67 -10.58 -5.71 4.44
C ALA A 67 -10.90 -4.98 3.11
N CYS A 68 -10.69 -3.66 3.07
CA CYS A 68 -10.85 -2.84 1.88
C CYS A 68 -9.92 -3.28 0.74
N ALA A 69 -8.63 -3.42 1.02
CA ALA A 69 -7.61 -3.86 0.07
C ALA A 69 -7.93 -5.25 -0.47
N ARG A 70 -8.25 -6.23 0.37
CA ARG A 70 -8.67 -7.58 -0.06
C ARG A 70 -9.85 -7.53 -1.02
N ALA A 71 -10.88 -6.76 -0.70
CA ALA A 71 -12.06 -6.61 -1.54
C ALA A 71 -11.71 -5.99 -2.91
N ASN A 72 -10.88 -4.95 -2.95
CA ASN A 72 -10.46 -4.32 -4.20
C ASN A 72 -9.58 -5.25 -5.06
N ILE A 73 -8.63 -5.96 -4.45
CA ILE A 73 -7.77 -6.93 -5.14
C ILE A 73 -8.59 -8.05 -5.79
N ALA A 74 -9.55 -8.63 -5.05
CA ALA A 74 -10.46 -9.64 -5.59
C ALA A 74 -11.31 -9.05 -6.75
N ARG A 75 -11.87 -7.86 -6.56
CA ARG A 75 -12.70 -7.17 -7.57
C ARG A 75 -11.94 -6.89 -8.87
N LEU A 76 -10.63 -6.66 -8.78
CA LEU A 76 -9.75 -6.40 -9.91
C LEU A 76 -9.13 -7.67 -10.52
N GLY A 77 -9.35 -8.85 -9.90
CA GLY A 77 -8.86 -10.14 -10.38
C GLY A 77 -7.38 -10.40 -10.09
N PHE A 78 -6.78 -9.71 -9.11
CA PHE A 78 -5.36 -9.84 -8.76
C PHE A 78 -5.09 -10.76 -7.56
N GLU A 79 -6.11 -11.46 -7.05
CA GLU A 79 -6.02 -12.31 -5.85
C GLU A 79 -5.02 -13.48 -5.93
N LYS A 80 -4.58 -13.85 -7.15
CA LYS A 80 -3.52 -14.86 -7.35
C LYS A 80 -2.10 -14.29 -7.27
N GLN A 81 -1.97 -12.97 -7.39
CA GLN A 81 -0.71 -12.23 -7.52
C GLN A 81 -0.44 -11.34 -6.30
N VAL A 82 -1.51 -10.87 -5.65
CA VAL A 82 -1.45 -9.95 -4.52
C VAL A 82 -2.00 -10.61 -3.27
N GLU A 83 -1.18 -10.69 -2.22
CA GLU A 83 -1.57 -11.09 -0.88
C GLU A 83 -1.67 -9.85 0.03
N ILE A 84 -2.74 -9.75 0.83
CA ILE A 84 -2.91 -8.67 1.81
C ILE A 84 -2.85 -9.23 3.24
N ARG A 85 -1.94 -8.70 4.05
CA ARG A 85 -1.70 -9.12 5.44
C ARG A 85 -1.97 -7.99 6.44
N GLU A 86 -2.52 -8.36 7.59
CA GLU A 86 -2.53 -7.47 8.76
C GLU A 86 -1.16 -7.58 9.42
N THR A 87 -0.31 -6.57 9.25
CA THR A 87 1.11 -6.63 9.62
C THR A 87 1.62 -5.22 9.84
N ASP A 88 2.45 -5.05 10.87
CA ASP A 88 3.11 -3.77 11.13
C ASP A 88 4.33 -3.63 10.23
N LEU A 89 4.25 -2.68 9.29
CA LEU A 89 5.23 -2.40 8.26
C LEU A 89 5.57 -3.64 7.41
N PHE A 90 6.67 -4.34 7.70
CA PHE A 90 7.27 -5.31 6.80
C PHE A 90 6.80 -6.74 7.07
N PRO A 91 6.41 -7.51 6.04
CA PRO A 91 6.26 -8.95 6.18
C PRO A 91 7.65 -9.62 6.28
N GLU A 92 7.68 -10.88 6.70
CA GLU A 92 8.90 -11.69 6.60
C GLU A 92 9.30 -11.90 5.14
N GLY A 93 10.62 -11.87 4.86
CA GLY A 93 11.21 -12.18 3.56
C GLY A 93 11.89 -10.98 2.90
N PHE A 94 12.10 -11.10 1.59
CA PHE A 94 12.75 -10.09 0.75
C PHE A 94 11.84 -9.70 -0.41
N ALA A 95 11.98 -8.46 -0.86
CA ALA A 95 11.34 -7.95 -2.06
C ALA A 95 12.35 -7.21 -2.93
N ASP A 96 12.23 -7.35 -4.25
CA ASP A 96 13.04 -6.59 -5.21
C ASP A 96 12.63 -5.10 -5.23
N LEU A 97 11.38 -4.81 -4.85
CA LEU A 97 10.81 -3.47 -4.78
C LEU A 97 9.99 -3.29 -3.51
N ILE A 98 10.26 -2.23 -2.76
CA ILE A 98 9.43 -1.82 -1.62
C ILE A 98 8.84 -0.46 -1.96
N VAL A 99 7.51 -0.37 -1.96
CA VAL A 99 6.78 0.90 -2.09
C VAL A 99 6.05 1.21 -0.78
N CYS A 100 5.97 2.49 -0.48
CA CYS A 100 5.24 2.99 0.68
C CYS A 100 4.74 4.39 0.32
N ASN A 101 3.47 4.64 0.58
CA ASN A 101 2.90 5.99 0.52
C ASN A 101 2.46 6.37 1.94
N PRO A 102 3.40 6.75 2.82
CA PRO A 102 3.11 6.96 4.22
C PRO A 102 2.23 8.20 4.43
N PRO A 103 1.50 8.28 5.55
CA PRO A 103 0.88 9.54 5.99
C PRO A 103 1.95 10.64 6.12
N TRP A 104 1.60 11.88 5.78
CA TRP A 104 2.58 12.98 5.67
C TRP A 104 2.17 14.28 6.39
N LEU A 105 0.97 14.36 6.97
CA LEU A 105 0.53 15.57 7.65
C LEU A 105 1.04 15.61 9.11
N PRO A 106 1.53 16.76 9.59
CA PRO A 106 1.96 16.93 10.98
C PRO A 106 0.78 17.37 11.86
N ALA A 107 -0.10 16.44 12.24
CA ALA A 107 -1.07 16.67 13.31
C ALA A 107 -1.40 15.36 14.04
N LYS A 108 -2.18 15.43 15.13
CA LYS A 108 -2.68 14.21 15.79
C LYS A 108 -4.05 13.86 15.20
N PRO A 109 -4.26 12.61 14.76
CA PRO A 109 -5.56 12.18 14.28
C PRO A 109 -6.58 12.17 15.42
N THR A 110 -7.77 12.70 15.14
CA THR A 110 -8.98 12.61 15.96
C THR A 110 -9.93 11.51 15.47
N SER A 111 -9.61 10.84 14.35
CA SER A 111 -10.37 9.70 13.80
C SER A 111 -9.48 8.71 13.04
N ALA A 112 -9.97 7.49 12.78
CA ALA A 112 -9.24 6.46 12.02
C ALA A 112 -8.92 6.86 10.57
N VAL A 113 -9.75 7.73 9.96
CA VAL A 113 -9.47 8.31 8.63
C VAL A 113 -8.28 9.26 8.71
N GLU A 114 -8.21 10.02 9.79
CA GLU A 114 -7.14 10.98 10.02
C GLU A 114 -5.80 10.28 10.30
N SER A 115 -5.79 9.10 10.91
CA SER A 115 -4.54 8.33 11.12
C SER A 115 -3.86 7.91 9.82
N ALA A 116 -4.60 7.83 8.71
CA ALA A 116 -4.03 7.57 7.39
C ALA A 116 -3.46 8.83 6.71
N LEU A 117 -3.65 10.00 7.33
CA LEU A 117 -3.13 11.28 6.85
C LEU A 117 -2.01 11.82 7.71
N TYR A 118 -2.02 11.49 9.01
CA TYR A 118 -1.12 12.05 10.00
C TYR A 118 -0.02 11.08 10.44
N ASP A 119 1.23 11.54 10.44
CA ASP A 119 2.40 10.81 10.96
C ASP A 119 3.06 11.60 12.10
N PRO A 120 2.52 11.54 13.34
CA PRO A 120 3.10 12.25 14.47
C PRO A 120 4.57 11.88 14.65
N GLU A 121 5.44 12.89 14.71
CA GLU A 121 6.89 12.72 14.85
C GLU A 121 7.55 11.93 13.71
N SER A 122 6.87 11.81 12.56
CA SER A 122 7.33 11.00 11.43
C SER A 122 7.60 9.53 11.81
N ALA A 123 6.82 8.98 12.75
CA ALA A 123 7.05 7.67 13.33
C ALA A 123 7.02 6.55 12.28
N MET A 124 6.04 6.55 11.38
CA MET A 124 5.94 5.55 10.32
C MET A 124 7.09 5.71 9.31
N LEU A 125 7.39 6.94 8.89
CA LEU A 125 8.50 7.19 7.98
C LEU A 125 9.84 6.75 8.59
N ALA A 126 10.10 7.09 9.85
CA ALA A 126 11.33 6.72 10.54
C ALA A 126 11.45 5.22 10.73
N ALA A 127 10.36 4.53 11.06
CA ALA A 127 10.33 3.08 11.19
C ALA A 127 10.54 2.40 9.83
N PHE A 128 9.90 2.87 8.77
CA PHE A 128 10.13 2.39 7.41
C PHE A 128 11.61 2.48 7.01
N LEU A 129 12.26 3.64 7.22
CA LEU A 129 13.66 3.84 6.86
C LEU A 129 14.63 3.02 7.71
N ARG A 130 14.29 2.74 8.96
CA ARG A 130 15.13 1.95 9.89
C ARG A 130 15.00 0.45 9.65
N ASP A 131 13.79 -0.01 9.39
CA ASP A 131 13.45 -1.44 9.41
C ASP A 131 13.33 -2.04 7.99
N ALA A 132 13.46 -1.21 6.94
CA ALA A 132 13.53 -1.70 5.57
C ALA A 132 14.65 -2.76 5.44
N PRO A 133 14.34 -3.98 4.94
CA PRO A 133 15.34 -5.01 4.78
C PRO A 133 16.42 -4.54 3.81
N ASN A 134 17.67 -4.92 4.10
CA ASN A 134 18.79 -4.63 3.21
C ASN A 134 18.50 -5.23 1.83
N ILE A 135 18.47 -4.37 0.81
CA ILE A 135 18.25 -4.69 -0.61
C ILE A 135 19.60 -5.04 -1.26
#